data_AF-A0A7Y2GN06-F1
#
_entry.id   AF-A0A7Y2GN06-F1
#
_cell.length_a   1.000
_cell.length_b   1.000
_cell.length_c   1.000
_cell.angle_alpha   90.00
_cell.angle_beta   90.00
_cell.angle_gamma   90.00
#
_symmetry.space_group_name_H-M   'P 1'
#
loop_
_entity.id
_entity.type
_entity.pdbx_description
1 polymer ?
#
loop_
_entity_poly.entity_id
_entity_poly.type
_entity_poly.pdbx_seq_one_letter_code
_entity_poly.pdbx_strand_id
1 'polypeptide(L)'
;MKLSEIKTHLNKLETIAFLLPNGELVPNHFHVTEVGKITKNFIDCGGTVRKEEVVNFQLWDANDYDHRLHPEKLLSIIDLSEKILEIGDLEIEVEY
;
A
#
# COMPACT_ATOMS: atom_id res chain seq x y z
N MET A 1 2.78 -8.84 -1.62
CA MET A 1 4.19 -8.43 -1.39
C MET A 1 4.23 -7.78 -0.03
N LYS A 2 5.31 -7.96 0.71
CA LYS A 2 5.46 -7.41 2.05
C LYS A 2 5.96 -5.97 2.07
N LEU A 3 5.81 -5.33 3.21
CA LEU A 3 6.30 -3.98 3.47
C LEU A 3 7.82 -3.86 3.32
N SER A 4 8.59 -4.83 3.82
CA SER A 4 10.04 -4.85 3.63
C SER A 4 10.46 -4.96 2.15
N GLU A 5 9.70 -5.70 1.36
CA GLU A 5 9.96 -5.90 -0.07
C GLU A 5 9.73 -4.59 -0.85
N ILE A 6 8.59 -3.91 -0.64
CA ILE A 6 8.31 -2.66 -1.36
C ILE A 6 9.34 -1.59 -1.00
N LYS A 7 9.76 -1.49 0.27
CA LYS A 7 10.81 -0.55 0.69
C LYS A 7 12.12 -0.84 -0.04
N THR A 8 12.47 -2.12 -0.22
CA THR A 8 13.65 -2.52 -0.98
C THR A 8 13.56 -2.12 -2.45
N HIS A 9 12.38 -2.23 -3.06
CA HIS A 9 12.15 -1.78 -4.44
C HIS A 9 12.21 -0.25 -4.56
N LEU A 10 11.55 0.49 -3.66
CA LEU A 10 11.51 1.95 -3.70
C LEU A 10 12.89 2.59 -3.61
N ASN A 11 13.83 1.98 -2.89
CA ASN A 11 15.22 2.44 -2.82
C ASN A 11 16.00 2.31 -4.14
N LYS A 12 15.48 1.59 -5.13
CA LYS A 12 16.15 1.32 -6.42
C LYS A 12 15.41 1.90 -7.61
N LEU A 13 14.16 2.32 -7.42
CA LEU A 13 13.31 2.84 -8.48
C LEU A 13 13.54 4.35 -8.62
N GLU A 14 13.57 4.83 -9.86
CA GLU A 14 13.46 6.26 -10.16
C GLU A 14 11.99 6.69 -10.22
N THR A 15 11.10 5.74 -10.54
CA THR A 15 9.69 6.00 -10.79
C THR A 15 8.78 4.86 -10.34
N ILE A 16 7.56 5.19 -9.92
CA ILE A 16 6.53 4.24 -9.48
C ILE A 16 5.42 4.13 -10.53
N ALA A 17 4.90 2.92 -10.71
CA ALA A 17 3.63 2.64 -11.38
C ALA A 17 2.97 1.44 -10.69
N PHE A 18 1.63 1.42 -10.63
CA PHE A 18 0.86 0.30 -10.12
C PHE A 18 0.14 -0.40 -11.26
N LEU A 19 0.28 -1.73 -11.31
CA LEU A 19 -0.42 -2.58 -12.27
C LEU A 19 -1.59 -3.26 -11.56
N LEU A 20 -2.80 -3.04 -12.07
CA LEU A 20 -4.01 -3.66 -11.58
C LEU A 20 -4.08 -5.14 -12.00
N PRO A 21 -4.85 -5.99 -11.29
CA PRO A 21 -4.97 -7.41 -11.63
C PRO A 21 -5.52 -7.69 -13.03
N ASN A 22 -6.26 -6.73 -13.61
CA ASN A 22 -6.77 -6.79 -14.98
C ASN A 22 -5.70 -6.44 -16.05
N GLY A 23 -4.49 -6.06 -15.64
CA GLY A 23 -3.39 -5.67 -16.52
C GLY A 23 -3.35 -4.18 -16.89
N GLU A 24 -4.27 -3.37 -16.37
CA GLU A 24 -4.25 -1.91 -16.58
C GLU A 24 -3.29 -1.22 -15.62
N LEU A 25 -2.65 -0.14 -16.06
CA LEU A 25 -1.82 0.69 -15.20
C LEU A 25 -2.67 1.80 -14.57
N VAL A 26 -2.49 1.99 -13.27
CA VAL A 26 -2.96 3.19 -12.58
C VAL A 26 -2.30 4.42 -13.21
N PRO A 27 -3.04 5.50 -13.53
CA PRO A 27 -2.47 6.70 -14.14
C PRO A 27 -1.32 7.27 -13.32
N ASN A 28 -0.29 7.81 -13.99
CA ASN A 28 0.95 8.25 -13.34
C ASN A 28 0.76 9.40 -12.32
N HIS A 29 -0.39 10.07 -12.34
CA HIS A 29 -0.77 11.16 -11.43
C HIS A 29 -1.63 10.70 -10.25
N PHE A 30 -1.46 9.45 -9.83
CA PHE A 30 -2.08 8.96 -8.61
C PHE A 30 -1.47 9.59 -7.36
N HIS A 31 -2.29 9.71 -6.33
CA HIS A 31 -1.89 10.09 -4.99
C HIS A 31 -2.07 8.89 -4.05
N VAL A 32 -1.14 8.70 -3.11
CA VAL A 32 -1.39 7.88 -1.93
C VAL A 32 -2.04 8.77 -0.90
N THR A 33 -3.33 8.58 -0.65
CA THR A 33 -4.09 9.40 0.30
C THR A 33 -3.95 8.87 1.72
N GLU A 34 -3.86 7.55 1.87
CA GLU A 34 -3.80 6.89 3.16
C GLU A 34 -2.90 5.65 3.12
N VAL A 35 -2.23 5.38 4.25
CA VAL A 35 -1.56 4.12 4.52
C VAL A 35 -2.06 3.62 5.87
N GLY A 36 -2.78 2.50 5.87
CA GLY A 36 -3.46 1.97 7.04
C GLY A 36 -3.04 0.56 7.41
N LYS A 37 -3.21 0.19 8.68
CA LYS A 37 -3.16 -1.20 9.14
C LYS A 37 -4.58 -1.72 9.29
N ILE A 38 -4.97 -2.70 8.49
CA ILE A 38 -6.29 -3.32 8.54
C ILE A 38 -6.19 -4.64 9.30
N THR A 39 -7.06 -4.84 10.29
CA THR A 39 -7.21 -6.10 11.02
C THR A 39 -8.62 -6.63 10.83
N LYS A 40 -8.74 -7.80 10.20
CA LYS A 40 -10.03 -8.47 9.99
C LYS A 40 -10.04 -9.75 10.84
N ASN A 41 -11.12 -9.95 11.59
CA ASN A 41 -11.38 -11.20 12.30
C ASN A 41 -12.58 -11.87 11.66
N PHE A 42 -12.43 -13.15 11.33
CA PHE A 42 -13.44 -13.96 10.67
C PHE A 42 -13.81 -15.14 11.55
N ILE A 43 -15.04 -15.60 11.42
CA ILE A 43 -15.51 -16.86 12.00
C ILE A 43 -16.32 -17.60 10.92
N ASP A 44 -16.05 -18.89 10.75
CA ASP A 44 -16.81 -19.74 9.82
C ASP A 44 -18.00 -20.42 10.51
N CYS A 45 -18.84 -21.11 9.74
CA CYS A 45 -19.99 -21.84 10.28
C CYS A 45 -19.62 -23.01 11.21
N GLY A 46 -18.35 -23.45 11.21
CA GLY A 46 -17.79 -24.44 12.13
C GLY A 46 -17.20 -23.85 13.41
N GLY A 47 -17.19 -22.51 13.55
CA GLY A 47 -16.64 -21.82 14.71
C GLY A 47 -15.12 -21.59 14.66
N THR A 48 -14.45 -21.87 13.54
CA THR A 48 -13.02 -21.59 13.39
C THR A 48 -12.80 -20.10 13.22
N VAL A 49 -11.94 -19.53 14.07
CA VAL A 49 -11.58 -18.11 14.00
C VAL A 49 -10.31 -17.92 13.17
N ARG A 50 -10.33 -16.94 12.27
CA ARG A 50 -9.16 -16.52 11.48
C ARG A 50 -8.93 -15.02 11.67
N LYS A 51 -7.68 -14.63 11.93
CA LYS A 51 -7.26 -13.24 11.99
C LYS A 51 -6.38 -12.92 10.78
N GLU A 52 -6.62 -11.79 10.15
CA GLU A 52 -5.88 -11.30 9.00
C GLU A 52 -5.42 -9.87 9.32
N GLU A 53 -4.13 -9.60 9.13
CA GLU A 53 -3.54 -8.26 9.27
C GLU A 53 -2.79 -7.93 7.98
N VAL A 54 -3.14 -6.77 7.40
CA VAL A 54 -2.57 -6.28 6.13
C VAL A 54 -2.32 -4.78 6.22
N VAL A 55 -1.41 -4.30 5.38
CA VAL A 55 -1.18 -2.87 5.14
C VAL A 55 -1.96 -2.48 3.90
N ASN A 56 -2.82 -1.48 4.01
CA ASN A 56 -3.57 -0.96 2.88
C ASN A 56 -2.96 0.36 2.42
N PHE A 57 -2.72 0.49 1.11
CA PHE A 57 -2.41 1.75 0.45
C PHE A 57 -3.63 2.20 -0.34
N GLN A 58 -4.23 3.31 0.06
CA GLN A 58 -5.31 3.93 -0.69
C GLN A 58 -4.75 4.88 -1.73
N LEU A 59 -5.09 4.61 -2.98
CA LEU A 59 -4.72 5.39 -4.14
C LEU A 59 -5.92 6.22 -4.61
N TRP A 60 -5.65 7.42 -5.11
CA TRP A 60 -6.65 8.30 -5.72
C TRP A 60 -6.10 8.94 -6.98
N ASP A 61 -6.86 8.91 -8.07
CA ASP A 61 -6.56 9.64 -9.29
C ASP A 61 -7.06 11.09 -9.14
N ALA A 62 -6.14 12.04 -8.97
CA ALA A 62 -6.49 13.45 -8.93
C ALA A 62 -6.34 14.07 -10.33
N ASN A 63 -7.10 15.12 -10.63
CA ASN A 63 -6.94 15.88 -11.88
C ASN A 63 -5.65 16.74 -11.95
N ASP A 64 -4.61 16.36 -11.19
CA ASP A 64 -3.31 17.03 -11.13
C ASP A 64 -2.27 16.26 -11.96
N TYR A 65 -2.36 16.43 -13.28
CA TYR A 65 -1.56 15.68 -14.27
C TYR A 65 -0.04 15.94 -14.20
N ASP A 66 0.40 16.98 -13.48
CA ASP A 66 1.82 17.32 -13.31
C ASP A 66 2.41 16.71 -12.01
N HIS A 67 1.58 16.10 -11.16
CA HIS A 67 2.05 15.47 -9.93
C HIS A 67 2.46 14.03 -10.17
N ARG A 68 3.70 13.68 -9.83
CA ARG A 68 4.15 12.28 -9.78
C ARG A 68 4.66 11.95 -8.40
N LEU A 69 4.15 10.87 -7.81
CA LEU A 69 4.66 10.40 -6.53
C LEU A 69 6.08 9.83 -6.71
N HIS A 70 7.06 10.50 -6.10
CA HIS A 70 8.44 10.03 -6.08
C HIS A 70 8.62 8.86 -5.09
N PRO A 71 9.46 7.85 -5.43
CA PRO A 71 9.75 6.71 -4.56
C PRO A 71 10.16 7.09 -3.13
N GLU A 72 11.00 8.11 -2.97
CA GLU A 72 11.44 8.63 -1.67
C GLU A 72 10.29 9.14 -0.81
N LYS A 73 9.29 9.77 -1.44
CA LYS A 73 8.12 10.29 -0.75
C LYS A 73 7.24 9.15 -0.23
N LEU A 74 7.00 8.12 -1.05
CA LEU A 74 6.27 6.94 -0.61
C LEU A 74 7.01 6.20 0.50
N LEU A 75 8.33 6.03 0.38
CA LEU A 75 9.16 5.41 1.42
C LEU A 75 9.03 6.16 2.76
N SER A 76 9.08 7.50 2.73
CA SER A 76 8.92 8.34 3.93
C SER A 76 7.54 8.19 4.58
N ILE A 77 6.48 8.06 3.77
CA ILE A 77 5.11 7.84 4.27
C ILE A 77 5.01 6.45 4.92
N ILE A 78 5.58 5.42 4.29
CA ILE A 78 5.62 4.06 4.83
C ILE A 78 6.34 4.04 6.19
N ASP A 79 7.54 4.62 6.27
CA ASP A 79 8.32 4.66 7.51
C ASP A 79 7.58 5.37 8.64
N LEU A 80 6.89 6.47 8.31
CA LEU A 80 6.06 7.21 9.26
C LEU A 80 4.87 6.37 9.76
N SER A 81 4.16 5.72 8.83
CA SER A 81 3.02 4.85 9.17
C SER A 81 3.43 3.63 9.97
N GLU A 82 4.55 2.98 9.64
CA GLU A 82 5.11 1.87 10.43
C GLU A 82 5.34 2.27 11.88
N LYS A 83 5.97 3.44 12.08
CA LYS A 83 6.29 3.96 13.40
C LYS A 83 5.04 4.34 14.21
N ILE A 84 4.08 5.02 13.58
CA ILE A 84 2.90 5.55 14.29
C ILE A 84 1.85 4.47 14.54
N LEU A 85 1.63 3.57 13.57
CA LEU A 85 0.57 2.55 13.62
C LEU A 85 1.10 1.19 14.09
N GLU A 86 2.36 1.11 14.50
CA GLU A 86 3.02 -0.12 14.97
C GLU A 86 2.83 -1.28 13.97
N ILE A 87 3.11 -0.99 12.71
CA ILE A 87 2.98 -1.94 11.61
C ILE A 87 4.23 -2.82 11.57
N GLY A 88 4.03 -4.14 11.53
CA GLY A 88 5.11 -5.10 11.29
C GLY A 88 5.35 -5.33 9.80
N ASP A 89 6.14 -6.36 9.49
CA ASP A 89 6.36 -6.81 8.11
C ASP A 89 5.17 -7.62 7.58
N LEU A 90 4.09 -6.91 7.24
CA LEU A 90 2.81 -7.43 6.78
C LEU A 90 2.68 -7.40 5.26
N GLU A 91 1.73 -8.17 4.73
CA GLU A 91 1.33 -8.10 3.31
C GLU A 91 0.66 -6.78 2.99
N ILE A 92 0.90 -6.29 1.77
CA ILE A 92 0.30 -5.06 1.24
C ILE A 92 -0.90 -5.40 0.37
N GLU A 93 -1.99 -4.67 0.59
CA GLU A 93 -3.14 -4.55 -0.31
C GLU A 93 -3.19 -3.11 -0.84
N VAL A 94 -3.63 -2.95 -2.09
CA VAL A 94 -3.81 -1.65 -2.73
C VAL A 94 -5.29 -1.47 -3.00
N GLU A 95 -5.83 -0.33 -2.58
CA GLU A 95 -7.19 0.12 -2.89
C GLU A 95 -7.09 1.30 -3.86
N TYR A 96 -7.68 1.15 -5.05
CA TYR A 96 -7.67 2.14 -6.14
C TYR A 96 -9.06 2.25 -6.74
#